data_AF-A0A3E0DYU7-F1
#
_entry.id   AF-A0A3E0DYU7-F1
#
_cell.length_a   1.000
_cell.length_b   1.000
_cell.length_c   1.000
_cell.angle_alpha   90.00
_cell.angle_beta   90.00
_cell.angle_gamma   90.00
#
_symmetry.space_group_name_H-M   'P 1'
#
loop_
_entity.id
_entity.type
_entity.pdbx_description
1 polymer ?
#
loop_
_entity_poly.entity_id
_entity_poly.type
_entity_poly.pdbx_seq_one_letter_code
_entity_poly.pdbx_strand_id
1 'polypeptide(L)'
;MKLKYLIFCFSSICFSQNKHLGIYNDASGNKIELFENNKFRHTWQFDLSASWTTGKWSISNDTLKLEAVKVYDTLNVFDKKNNRYKDSLVLAEDEIPKRINETQNAIKSLSSGGQNRVLPNTLFFLKKNKLIIIKADGKLQTEKIKGFFGNKTYNTWYRKRDE
;
A
#
# COMPACT_ATOMS: atom_id res chain seq x y z
N MET A 1 62.07 -10.81 21.62
CA MET A 1 61.33 -9.68 21.01
C MET A 1 60.34 -10.20 19.98
N LYS A 2 59.13 -9.61 19.93
CA LYS A 2 58.04 -9.76 18.93
C LYS A 2 56.79 -10.51 19.44
N LEU A 3 56.04 -9.79 20.28
CA LEU A 3 54.61 -10.01 20.48
C LEU A 3 53.88 -9.56 19.21
N LYS A 4 53.36 -10.50 18.41
CA LYS A 4 52.53 -10.22 17.23
C LYS A 4 51.10 -10.00 17.72
N TYR A 5 50.67 -8.74 17.76
CA TYR A 5 49.26 -8.40 18.00
C TYR A 5 48.43 -8.76 16.77
N LEU A 6 47.60 -9.80 16.89
CA LEU A 6 46.55 -10.13 15.94
C LEU A 6 45.33 -9.26 16.30
N ILE A 7 45.10 -8.18 15.56
CA ILE A 7 43.89 -7.37 15.70
C ILE A 7 42.77 -8.08 14.93
N PHE A 8 41.87 -8.72 15.67
CA PHE A 8 40.66 -9.34 15.14
C PHE A 8 39.55 -8.27 15.11
N CYS A 9 39.39 -7.57 13.99
CA CYS A 9 38.26 -6.67 13.77
C CYS A 9 37.01 -7.49 13.45
N PHE A 10 36.24 -7.88 14.48
CA PHE A 10 34.84 -8.27 14.29
C PHE A 10 34.04 -7.03 13.92
N SER A 11 33.88 -6.76 12.62
CA SER A 11 32.87 -5.81 12.16
C SER A 11 31.50 -6.46 12.35
N SER A 12 30.85 -6.18 13.48
CA SER A 12 29.44 -6.47 13.70
C SER A 12 28.63 -5.61 12.73
N ILE A 13 28.34 -6.14 11.54
CA ILE A 13 27.35 -5.55 10.64
C ILE A 13 25.99 -5.76 11.32
N CYS A 14 25.59 -4.81 12.16
CA CYS A 14 24.26 -4.77 12.73
C CYS A 14 23.28 -4.45 11.60
N PHE A 15 22.74 -5.49 10.96
CA PHE A 15 21.51 -5.37 10.19
C PHE A 15 20.39 -5.09 11.18
N SER A 16 20.18 -3.82 11.51
CA SER A 16 18.95 -3.38 12.15
C SER A 16 17.83 -3.53 11.12
N GLN A 17 17.18 -4.69 11.12
CA GLN A 17 15.96 -4.87 10.34
C GLN A 17 14.96 -3.82 10.80
N ASN A 18 14.47 -3.00 9.88
CA ASN A 18 13.51 -1.97 10.22
C ASN A 18 12.23 -2.67 10.69
N LYS A 19 11.99 -2.59 12.00
CA LYS A 19 10.93 -3.31 12.74
C LYS A 19 9.54 -3.12 12.13
N HIS A 20 9.34 -2.03 11.42
CA HIS A 20 8.06 -1.64 10.83
C HIS A 20 7.81 -2.23 9.44
N LEU A 21 8.81 -2.83 8.79
CA LEU A 21 8.64 -3.45 7.48
C LEU A 21 7.78 -4.71 7.56
N GLY A 22 7.16 -5.05 6.43
CA GLY A 22 6.41 -6.29 6.26
C GLY A 22 4.92 -6.06 6.01
N ILE A 23 4.14 -7.12 6.19
CA ILE A 23 2.73 -7.19 5.81
C ILE A 23 1.83 -7.01 7.03
N TYR A 24 0.84 -6.15 6.91
CA TYR A 24 -0.16 -5.84 7.92
C TYR A 24 -1.55 -6.10 7.35
N ASN A 25 -2.38 -6.89 8.04
CA ASN A 25 -3.74 -7.20 7.59
C ASN A 25 -4.76 -6.76 8.63
N ASP A 26 -5.92 -6.30 8.18
CA ASP A 26 -7.10 -6.16 9.03
C ASP A 26 -8.10 -7.30 8.81
N ALA A 27 -9.24 -7.23 9.48
CA ALA A 27 -10.31 -8.23 9.36
C ALA A 27 -11.28 -7.96 8.19
N SER A 28 -11.11 -6.84 7.47
CA SER A 28 -12.02 -6.35 6.43
C SER A 28 -11.44 -6.50 5.02
N GLY A 29 -10.40 -7.33 4.87
CA GLY A 29 -9.76 -7.61 3.58
C GLY A 29 -8.73 -6.56 3.16
N ASN A 30 -8.38 -5.61 4.03
CA ASN A 30 -7.27 -4.69 3.77
C ASN A 30 -5.93 -5.33 4.14
N LYS A 31 -4.95 -5.10 3.26
CA LYS A 31 -3.55 -5.46 3.46
C LYS A 31 -2.68 -4.25 3.16
N ILE A 32 -1.72 -3.96 4.02
CA ILE A 32 -0.69 -2.93 3.83
C ILE A 32 0.66 -3.63 3.88
N GLU A 33 1.49 -3.42 2.87
CA GLU A 33 2.85 -3.92 2.77
C GLU A 33 3.80 -2.72 2.74
N LEU A 34 4.74 -2.70 3.68
CA LEU A 34 5.76 -1.65 3.81
C LEU A 34 7.11 -2.19 3.33
N PHE A 35 7.65 -1.59 2.27
CA PHE A 35 8.92 -1.97 1.65
C PHE A 35 10.08 -1.11 2.17
N GLU A 36 11.31 -1.63 2.09
CA GLU A 36 12.56 -0.97 2.55
C GLU A 36 12.83 0.38 1.86
N ASN A 37 12.42 0.52 0.60
CA ASN A 37 12.63 1.71 -0.22
C ASN A 37 11.60 2.83 0.03
N ASN A 38 10.95 2.84 1.19
CA ASN A 38 9.85 3.74 1.55
C ASN A 38 8.64 3.66 0.61
N LYS A 39 8.53 2.63 -0.24
CA LYS A 39 7.30 2.35 -1.00
C LYS A 39 6.33 1.58 -0.10
N PHE A 40 5.04 1.81 -0.25
CA PHE A 40 4.02 0.90 0.28
C PHE A 40 3.11 0.37 -0.82
N ARG A 41 2.46 -0.75 -0.52
CA ARG A 41 1.35 -1.28 -1.30
C ARG A 41 0.19 -1.57 -0.37
N HIS A 42 -0.96 -0.99 -0.68
CA HIS A 42 -2.23 -1.34 -0.07
C HIS A 42 -3.07 -2.12 -1.07
N THR A 43 -3.71 -3.18 -0.60
CA THR A 43 -4.73 -3.88 -1.36
C THR A 43 -5.96 -4.07 -0.49
N TRP A 44 -7.13 -3.96 -1.10
CA TRP A 44 -8.39 -4.33 -0.52
C TRP A 44 -9.06 -5.35 -1.43
N GLN A 45 -9.63 -6.40 -0.84
CA GLN A 45 -10.37 -7.42 -1.58
C GLN A 45 -11.60 -7.85 -0.78
N PHE A 46 -12.75 -7.86 -1.45
CA PHE A 46 -13.99 -8.43 -0.93
C PHE A 46 -14.78 -9.04 -2.08
N ASP A 47 -15.03 -10.34 -1.99
CA ASP A 47 -15.69 -11.11 -3.06
C ASP A 47 -14.98 -10.93 -4.42
N LEU A 48 -15.70 -10.49 -5.46
CA LEU A 48 -15.16 -10.21 -6.79
C LEU A 48 -14.62 -8.77 -6.95
N SER A 49 -14.67 -7.94 -5.92
CA SER A 49 -14.20 -6.55 -5.96
C SER A 49 -12.81 -6.42 -5.37
N ALA A 50 -11.96 -5.64 -6.03
CA ALA A 50 -10.59 -5.43 -5.58
C ALA A 50 -10.14 -3.98 -5.81
N SER A 51 -9.28 -3.51 -4.91
CA SER A 51 -8.61 -2.22 -5.03
C SER A 51 -7.15 -2.38 -4.70
N TRP A 52 -6.29 -1.62 -5.36
CA TRP A 52 -4.91 -1.46 -4.94
C TRP A 52 -4.51 0.02 -4.94
N THR A 53 -3.59 0.36 -4.05
CA THR A 53 -3.01 1.69 -3.94
C THR A 53 -1.52 1.52 -3.68
N THR A 54 -0.68 2.33 -4.31
CA THR A 54 0.75 2.39 -3.98
C THR A 54 1.15 3.81 -3.68
N GLY A 55 2.33 3.99 -3.10
CA GLY A 55 2.85 5.30 -2.80
C GLY A 55 4.04 5.23 -1.87
N LYS A 56 4.26 6.32 -1.13
CA LYS A 56 5.36 6.43 -0.16
C LYS A 56 4.85 6.32 1.26
N TRP A 57 5.69 5.80 2.14
CA TRP A 57 5.45 5.85 3.57
C TRP A 57 6.59 6.54 4.29
N SER A 58 6.27 7.11 5.46
CA SER A 58 7.23 7.73 6.36
C SER A 58 6.80 7.53 7.80
N ILE A 59 7.76 7.54 8.72
CA ILE A 59 7.50 7.44 10.15
C ILE A 59 8.08 8.67 10.83
N SER A 60 7.29 9.29 11.68
CA SER A 60 7.74 10.34 12.61
C SER A 60 7.28 9.94 14.01
N ASN A 61 8.23 9.73 14.92
CA ASN A 61 7.99 9.18 16.26
C ASN A 61 7.25 7.83 16.20
N ASP A 62 5.99 7.79 16.63
CA ASP A 62 5.10 6.63 16.66
C ASP A 62 4.02 6.69 15.57
N THR A 63 4.11 7.65 14.65
CA THR A 63 3.10 7.87 13.63
C THR A 63 3.64 7.47 12.25
N LEU A 64 2.99 6.49 11.63
CA LEU A 64 3.19 6.08 10.25
C LEU A 64 2.23 6.89 9.35
N LYS A 65 2.78 7.53 8.33
CA LYS A 65 2.03 8.23 7.30
C LYS A 65 2.18 7.53 5.94
N LEU A 66 1.06 7.30 5.27
CA LEU A 66 0.99 6.82 3.89
C LEU A 66 0.58 7.95 2.96
N GLU A 67 1.30 8.09 1.86
CA GLU A 67 1.03 9.07 0.81
C GLU A 67 0.84 8.33 -0.52
N ALA A 68 -0.42 8.21 -0.94
CA ALA A 68 -0.77 7.53 -2.17
C ALA A 68 -0.25 8.29 -3.41
N VAL A 69 0.36 7.55 -4.34
CA VAL A 69 0.86 8.07 -5.62
C VAL A 69 0.09 7.39 -6.74
N LYS A 70 -0.46 8.20 -7.64
CA LYS A 70 -1.20 7.68 -8.80
C LYS A 70 -0.24 7.12 -9.85
N VAL A 71 -0.56 5.94 -10.36
CA VAL A 71 0.10 5.32 -11.51
C VAL A 71 -0.80 5.52 -12.73
N TYR A 72 -0.22 5.82 -13.89
CA TYR A 72 -0.97 6.12 -15.11
C TYR A 72 -0.53 5.23 -16.27
N ASP A 73 -1.50 4.83 -17.08
CA ASP A 73 -1.29 4.22 -18.39
C ASP A 73 -1.39 5.29 -19.49
N THR A 74 -0.69 5.04 -20.60
CA THR A 74 -0.82 5.88 -21.80
C THR A 74 -1.93 5.33 -22.69
N LEU A 75 -3.05 6.05 -22.77
CA LEU A 75 -4.14 5.71 -23.67
C LEU A 75 -3.93 6.34 -25.04
N ASN A 76 -3.88 5.52 -26.08
CA ASN A 76 -3.93 5.99 -27.45
C ASN A 76 -5.40 6.23 -27.86
N VAL A 77 -5.74 7.48 -28.19
CA VAL A 77 -7.09 7.92 -28.59
C VAL A 77 -7.08 8.38 -30.04
N PHE A 78 -8.03 7.90 -30.84
CA PHE A 78 -8.19 8.40 -32.21
C PHE A 78 -8.97 9.71 -32.25
N ASP A 79 -8.30 10.79 -32.66
CA ASP A 79 -8.92 12.09 -32.89
C ASP A 79 -9.54 12.15 -34.29
N LYS A 80 -10.84 11.88 -34.36
CA LYS A 80 -11.63 11.93 -35.61
C LYS A 80 -11.57 13.29 -36.30
N LYS A 81 -11.45 14.40 -35.55
CA LYS A 81 -11.46 15.76 -36.11
C LYS A 81 -10.18 16.05 -36.89
N ASN A 82 -9.05 15.58 -36.37
CA ASN A 82 -7.73 15.82 -36.94
C ASN A 82 -7.16 14.59 -37.68
N ASN A 83 -7.95 13.52 -37.80
CA ASN A 83 -7.58 12.23 -38.40
C ASN A 83 -6.22 11.69 -37.93
N ARG A 84 -5.96 11.78 -36.61
CA ARG A 84 -4.67 11.41 -36.01
C ARG A 84 -4.85 10.75 -34.65
N TYR A 85 -3.86 9.97 -34.25
CA TYR A 85 -3.78 9.45 -32.89
C TYR A 85 -3.15 10.47 -31.93
N LYS A 86 -3.64 10.50 -30.70
CA LYS A 86 -3.08 11.30 -29.61
C LYS A 86 -2.97 10.47 -28.34
N ASP A 87 -1.99 10.82 -27.52
CA ASP A 87 -1.80 10.19 -26.22
C ASP A 87 -2.60 10.94 -25.14
N SER A 88 -3.22 10.18 -24.25
CA SER A 88 -3.88 10.65 -23.04
C SER A 88 -3.41 9.84 -21.85
N LEU A 89 -3.54 10.37 -20.64
CA LEU A 89 -3.27 9.64 -19.41
C LEU A 89 -4.57 9.16 -18.78
N VAL A 90 -4.61 7.88 -18.43
CA VAL A 90 -5.67 7.29 -17.62
C VAL A 90 -5.03 6.60 -16.43
N LEU A 91 -5.74 6.47 -15.30
CA LEU A 91 -5.21 5.70 -14.17
C LEU A 91 -4.80 4.32 -14.67
N ALA A 92 -3.75 3.72 -14.10
CA ALA A 92 -3.30 2.38 -14.46
C ALA A 92 -4.18 1.30 -13.81
N GLU A 93 -4.33 0.14 -14.47
CA GLU A 93 -5.11 -0.98 -13.91
C GLU A 93 -4.29 -1.80 -12.93
N ASP A 94 -2.98 -1.86 -13.16
CA ASP A 94 -1.98 -2.54 -12.35
C ASP A 94 -0.81 -1.58 -12.05
N GLU A 95 0.18 -2.03 -11.29
CA GLU A 95 1.32 -1.20 -10.87
C GLU A 95 2.32 -0.91 -12.00
N ILE A 96 2.15 -1.48 -13.18
CA ILE A 96 3.11 -1.42 -14.28
C ILE A 96 2.53 -0.54 -15.40
N PRO A 97 2.99 0.72 -15.54
CA PRO A 97 2.54 1.60 -16.62
C PRO A 97 2.67 0.94 -17.98
N LYS A 98 1.59 0.95 -18.75
CA LYS A 98 1.56 0.41 -20.11
C LYS A 98 0.83 1.34 -21.07
N ARG A 99 1.06 1.11 -22.36
CA ARG A 99 0.30 1.76 -23.44
C ARG A 99 -0.91 0.90 -23.76
N ILE A 100 -2.09 1.51 -23.76
CA ILE A 100 -3.37 0.84 -24.02
C ILE A 100 -4.14 1.54 -25.13
N ASN A 101 -5.08 0.82 -25.74
CA ASN A 101 -6.03 1.37 -26.71
C ASN A 101 -7.42 1.61 -26.08
N GLU A 102 -8.32 2.21 -26.85
CA GLU A 102 -9.67 2.56 -26.39
C GLU A 102 -10.49 1.33 -25.96
N THR A 103 -10.36 0.20 -26.66
CA THR A 103 -11.06 -1.05 -26.31
C THR A 103 -10.58 -1.61 -24.97
N GLN A 104 -9.28 -1.64 -24.74
CA GLN A 104 -8.70 -2.08 -23.46
C GLN A 104 -9.14 -1.17 -22.31
N ASN A 105 -9.17 0.14 -22.53
CA ASN A 105 -9.66 1.11 -21.55
C ASN A 105 -11.16 0.94 -21.25
N ALA A 106 -11.96 0.60 -22.26
CA ALA A 106 -13.38 0.29 -22.07
C ALA A 106 -13.57 -0.99 -21.24
N ILE A 107 -12.85 -2.07 -21.55
CA ILE A 107 -12.88 -3.33 -20.78
C ILE A 107 -12.50 -3.08 -19.33
N LYS A 108 -11.41 -2.33 -19.11
CA LYS A 108 -10.97 -1.93 -17.77
C LYS A 108 -12.07 -1.22 -16.98
N SER A 109 -12.85 -0.35 -17.64
CA SER A 109 -13.92 0.40 -16.99
C SER A 109 -15.05 -0.50 -16.47
N LEU A 110 -15.20 -1.70 -17.05
CA LEU A 110 -16.16 -2.73 -16.64
C LEU A 110 -15.61 -3.67 -15.55
N SER A 111 -14.31 -3.59 -15.24
CA SER A 111 -13.68 -4.40 -14.20
C SER A 111 -14.08 -3.92 -12.80
N SER A 112 -14.38 -4.87 -11.92
CA SER A 112 -14.57 -4.66 -10.47
C SER A 112 -13.26 -4.43 -9.71
N GLY A 113 -12.13 -4.51 -10.41
CA GLY A 113 -10.79 -4.23 -9.91
C GLY A 113 -10.29 -2.84 -10.29
N GLY A 114 -9.25 -2.37 -9.59
CA GLY A 114 -8.41 -1.30 -10.10
C GLY A 114 -7.72 -0.47 -9.03
N GLN A 115 -7.06 0.58 -9.49
CA GLN A 115 -6.32 1.48 -8.62
C GLN A 115 -7.25 2.43 -7.87
N ASN A 116 -6.98 2.66 -6.58
CA ASN A 116 -7.63 3.69 -5.75
C ASN A 116 -9.18 3.62 -5.71
N ARG A 117 -9.79 2.45 -5.94
CA ARG A 117 -11.25 2.25 -5.82
C ARG A 117 -11.70 2.32 -4.36
N VAL A 118 -10.87 1.79 -3.48
CA VAL A 118 -10.93 1.90 -2.01
C VAL A 118 -9.58 2.43 -1.56
N LEU A 119 -9.58 3.63 -0.97
CA LEU A 119 -8.36 4.29 -0.49
C LEU A 119 -7.97 3.76 0.90
N PRO A 120 -6.67 3.58 1.17
CA PRO A 120 -6.21 3.29 2.51
C PRO A 120 -6.38 4.50 3.42
N ASN A 121 -6.44 4.25 4.74
CA ASN A 121 -6.20 5.31 5.71
C ASN A 121 -4.76 5.84 5.56
N THR A 122 -4.56 7.13 5.81
CA THR A 122 -3.27 7.80 5.59
C THR A 122 -2.41 7.89 6.84
N LEU A 123 -3.00 7.80 8.03
CA LEU A 123 -2.30 7.97 9.30
C LEU A 123 -2.56 6.81 10.23
N PHE A 124 -1.49 6.29 10.82
CA PHE A 124 -1.53 5.19 11.77
C PHE A 124 -0.64 5.45 12.97
N PHE A 125 -1.13 5.08 14.15
CA PHE A 125 -0.35 4.97 15.36
C PHE A 125 0.28 3.56 15.44
N LEU A 126 1.61 3.53 15.56
CA LEU A 126 2.43 2.33 15.66
C LEU A 126 2.45 1.85 17.11
N LYS A 127 1.84 0.69 17.37
CA LYS A 127 1.86 0.07 18.71
C LYS A 127 2.23 -1.39 18.62
N LYS A 128 3.48 -1.72 18.96
CA LYS A 128 4.04 -3.08 18.84
C LYS A 128 3.89 -3.58 17.39
N ASN A 129 3.16 -4.67 17.17
CA ASN A 129 2.89 -5.27 15.86
C ASN A 129 1.53 -4.84 15.30
N LYS A 130 1.06 -3.63 15.62
CA LYS A 130 -0.26 -3.12 15.18
C LYS A 130 -0.15 -1.74 14.55
N LEU A 131 -0.97 -1.51 13.52
CA LEU A 131 -1.26 -0.19 12.98
C LEU A 131 -2.68 0.17 13.39
N ILE A 132 -2.81 1.19 14.25
CA ILE A 132 -4.12 1.69 14.71
C ILE A 132 -4.43 2.94 13.90
N ILE A 133 -5.58 2.99 13.23
CA ILE A 133 -5.96 4.14 12.40
C ILE A 133 -6.08 5.39 13.28
N ILE A 134 -5.47 6.49 12.84
CA ILE A 134 -5.69 7.83 13.39
C ILE A 134 -6.76 8.49 12.52
N LYS A 135 -7.90 8.81 13.12
CA LYS A 135 -9.02 9.46 12.43
C LYS A 135 -8.69 10.92 12.13
N ALA A 136 -9.49 11.55 11.27
CA ALA A 136 -9.34 12.97 10.92
C ALA A 136 -9.43 13.91 12.14
N ASP A 137 -10.14 13.52 13.20
CA ASP A 137 -10.23 14.26 14.47
C ASP A 137 -9.04 14.03 15.41
N GLY A 138 -8.04 13.26 14.98
CA GLY A 138 -6.85 12.92 15.77
C GLY A 138 -7.05 11.77 16.76
N LYS A 139 -8.27 11.21 16.88
CA LYS A 139 -8.52 10.08 17.80
C LYS A 139 -8.10 8.75 17.18
N LEU A 140 -7.70 7.82 18.05
CA LEU A 140 -7.40 6.45 17.65
C LEU A 140 -8.68 5.65 17.44
N GLN A 141 -8.77 4.93 16.32
CA GLN A 141 -9.84 3.97 16.07
C GLN A 141 -9.54 2.65 16.79
N THR A 142 -10.04 2.51 18.01
CA THR A 142 -9.81 1.33 18.87
C THR A 142 -11.06 0.47 19.05
N GLU A 143 -12.21 0.98 18.64
CA GLU A 143 -13.48 0.28 18.70
C GLU A 143 -13.51 -0.94 17.77
N LYS A 144 -14.28 -1.96 18.16
CA LYS A 144 -14.59 -3.10 17.30
C LYS A 144 -15.80 -2.78 16.45
N ILE A 145 -15.80 -3.24 15.20
CA ILE A 145 -16.93 -3.11 14.27
C ILE A 145 -17.67 -4.45 14.15
N LYS A 146 -19.00 -4.40 14.01
CA LYS A 146 -19.79 -5.60 13.70
C LYS A 146 -19.56 -6.02 12.25
N GLY A 147 -19.48 -7.32 12.01
CA GLY A 147 -19.43 -7.87 10.67
C GLY A 147 -20.73 -7.67 9.91
N PHE A 148 -20.66 -7.79 8.59
CA PHE A 148 -21.84 -7.70 7.71
C PHE A 148 -22.85 -8.83 7.96
N PHE A 149 -22.38 -10.04 8.30
CA PHE A 149 -23.21 -11.18 8.65
C PHE A 149 -23.10 -11.54 10.15
N GLY A 150 -24.20 -11.36 10.88
CA GLY A 150 -24.35 -11.80 12.28
C GLY A 150 -23.77 -10.84 13.33
N ASN A 151 -23.67 -11.33 14.57
CA ASN A 151 -23.26 -10.53 15.74
C ASN A 151 -21.74 -10.56 16.01
N LYS A 152 -20.93 -11.13 15.11
CA LYS A 152 -19.48 -11.17 15.26
C LYS A 152 -18.89 -9.76 15.18
N THR A 153 -17.95 -9.47 16.06
CA THR A 153 -17.23 -8.19 16.06
C THR A 153 -15.77 -8.40 15.72
N TYR A 154 -15.18 -7.44 15.00
CA TYR A 154 -13.83 -7.50 14.50
C TYR A 154 -13.05 -6.27 14.97
N ASN A 155 -11.75 -6.45 15.18
CA ASN A 155 -10.87 -5.34 15.50
C ASN A 155 -10.62 -4.49 14.25
N THR A 156 -10.51 -3.18 14.43
CA THR A 156 -10.30 -2.19 13.35
C THR A 156 -8.83 -1.90 13.07
N TRP A 157 -7.91 -2.39 13.89
CA TRP A 157 -6.48 -2.21 13.68
C TRP A 157 -5.90 -3.31 12.80
N TYR A 158 -4.86 -2.95 12.05
CA TYR A 158 -4.08 -3.91 11.29
C TYR A 158 -3.12 -4.63 12.23
N ARG A 159 -2.94 -5.93 12.01
CA ARG A 159 -1.92 -6.74 12.68
C ARG A 159 -0.83 -7.10 11.71
N LYS A 160 0.43 -6.96 12.14
CA LYS A 160 1.57 -7.51 11.42
C LYS A 160 1.38 -9.01 11.29
N ARG A 161 1.57 -9.55 10.09
CA ARG A 161 1.64 -10.98 9.84
C ARG A 161 3.00 -11.45 10.32
N ASP A 162 3.00 -12.47 11.16
CA ASP A 162 4.23 -13.19 11.49
C ASP A 162 4.58 -14.05 10.26
N GLU A 163 5.83 -13.96 9.81
CA GLU A 163 6.38 -14.82 8.73
C GLU A 163 6.57 -16.26 9.23
#